data_AF-A0A3R6GI77-F1
#
_entry.id   AF-A0A3R6GI77-F1
#
_cell.length_a   1.000
_cell.length_b   1.000
_cell.length_c   1.000
_cell.angle_alpha   90.00
_cell.angle_beta   90.00
_cell.angle_gamma   90.00
#
_symmetry.space_group_name_H-M   'P 1'
#
loop_
_entity.id
_entity.type
_entity.pdbx_description
1 polymer ?
#
loop_
_entity_poly.entity_id
_entity_poly.type
_entity_poly.pdbx_seq_one_letter_code
_entity_poly.pdbx_strand_id
1 'polypeptide(L)'
;MNVTELKEKLLTSLDLWADARIDDMVKANQMLAIPSVYMKRAAHNIIAKHKDSWGKSIDNATLFIADEDGNIDANTIFEDMMQMLKSVEDYKFDVGFIHGHIDKGVVSIDLPDGIATAILFGSKRSINFTEEDFVELKDLIIG
;
A
#
# COMPACT_ATOMS: atom_id res chain seq x y z
N MET A 1 -10.80 2.68 -17.28
CA MET A 1 -11.47 1.56 -16.57
C MET A 1 -12.73 2.08 -15.90
N ASN A 2 -13.72 1.23 -15.63
CA ASN A 2 -14.89 1.64 -14.83
C ASN A 2 -14.65 1.42 -13.33
N VAL A 3 -15.55 1.92 -12.48
CA VAL A 3 -15.44 1.85 -11.02
C VAL A 3 -15.34 0.41 -10.49
N THR A 4 -16.15 -0.50 -11.05
CA THR A 4 -16.17 -1.90 -10.63
C THR A 4 -14.84 -2.58 -10.95
N GLU A 5 -14.34 -2.36 -12.17
CA GLU A 5 -13.05 -2.86 -12.62
C GLU A 5 -11.90 -2.32 -11.75
N LEU A 6 -11.89 -1.02 -11.44
CA LEU A 6 -10.90 -0.41 -10.56
C LEU A 6 -10.87 -1.08 -9.18
N LYS A 7 -12.04 -1.31 -8.57
CA LYS A 7 -12.12 -1.94 -7.24
C LYS A 7 -11.57 -3.36 -7.24
N GLU A 8 -11.97 -4.15 -8.23
CA GLU A 8 -11.53 -5.55 -8.34
C GLU A 8 -10.02 -5.61 -8.57
N LYS A 9 -9.51 -4.85 -9.55
CA LYS A 9 -8.09 -4.79 -9.85
C LYS A 9 -7.29 -4.27 -8.65
N LEU A 10 -7.66 -3.15 -8.04
CA LEU A 10 -6.94 -2.59 -6.88
C LEU A 10 -6.77 -3.61 -5.75
N LEU A 11 -7.83 -4.34 -5.38
CA LEU A 11 -7.75 -5.32 -4.30
C LEU A 11 -6.85 -6.50 -4.66
N THR A 12 -6.96 -7.03 -5.88
CA THR A 12 -6.12 -8.13 -6.34
C THR A 12 -4.66 -7.69 -6.49
N SER A 13 -4.41 -6.50 -7.02
CA SER A 13 -3.06 -5.94 -7.20
C SER A 13 -2.39 -5.64 -5.87
N LEU A 14 -3.12 -5.12 -4.88
CA LEU A 14 -2.59 -4.94 -3.52
C LEU A 14 -2.20 -6.27 -2.86
N ASP A 15 -2.99 -7.31 -3.09
CA ASP A 15 -2.73 -8.66 -2.56
C ASP A 15 -1.42 -9.24 -3.15
N LEU A 16 -1.29 -9.20 -4.48
CA LEU A 16 -0.11 -9.65 -5.20
C LEU A 16 1.14 -8.85 -4.83
N TRP A 17 1.01 -7.53 -4.75
CA TRP A 17 2.11 -6.64 -4.42
C TRP A 17 2.61 -6.84 -2.99
N ALA A 18 1.70 -7.03 -2.02
CA ALA A 18 2.07 -7.30 -0.64
C ALA A 18 2.85 -8.63 -0.52
N ASP A 19 2.39 -9.65 -1.26
CA ASP A 19 3.05 -10.95 -1.31
C ASP A 19 4.46 -10.87 -1.88
N ALA A 20 4.62 -10.16 -3.01
CA ALA A 20 5.91 -9.94 -3.66
C ALA A 20 6.88 -9.19 -2.73
N ARG A 21 6.42 -8.13 -2.05
CA ARG A 21 7.24 -7.37 -1.10
C ARG A 21 7.72 -8.22 0.05
N ILE A 22 6.84 -9.05 0.62
CA ILE A 22 7.21 -9.97 1.71
C ILE A 22 8.20 -11.02 1.21
N ASP A 23 8.04 -11.53 0.00
CA ASP A 23 9.00 -12.47 -0.59
C ASP A 23 10.38 -11.83 -0.80
N ASP A 24 10.45 -10.58 -1.23
CA ASP A 24 11.71 -9.85 -1.36
C ASP A 24 12.39 -9.63 0.00
N MET A 25 11.61 -9.41 1.06
CA MET A 25 12.15 -9.37 2.42
C MET A 25 12.76 -10.71 2.83
N VAL A 26 12.15 -11.84 2.48
CA VAL A 26 12.70 -13.18 2.75
C VAL A 26 13.96 -13.43 1.94
N LYS A 27 14.01 -13.01 0.66
CA LYS A 27 15.22 -13.10 -0.16
C LYS A 27 16.38 -12.33 0.48
N ALA A 28 16.10 -11.16 1.04
CA ALA A 28 17.09 -10.33 1.75
C ALA A 28 17.47 -10.89 3.13
N ASN A 29 16.58 -11.60 3.82
CA ASN A 29 16.84 -12.21 5.13
C ASN A 29 16.09 -13.54 5.31
N GLN A 30 16.81 -14.65 5.16
CA GLN A 30 16.24 -16.00 5.26
C GLN A 30 15.65 -16.32 6.64
N MET A 31 16.02 -15.61 7.71
CA MET A 31 15.37 -15.77 9.02
C MET A 31 13.88 -15.40 9.00
N LEU A 32 13.45 -14.65 7.97
CA LEU A 32 12.05 -14.28 7.76
C LEU A 32 11.21 -15.38 7.11
N ALA A 33 11.77 -16.51 6.69
CA ALA A 33 11.03 -17.54 5.95
C ALA A 33 9.84 -18.13 6.72
N ILE A 34 9.94 -18.32 8.04
CA ILE A 34 8.82 -18.78 8.87
C ILE A 34 7.86 -17.62 9.21
N PRO A 35 8.35 -16.47 9.72
CA PRO A 35 7.50 -15.29 9.97
C PRO A 35 6.72 -14.80 8.74
N SER A 36 7.27 -14.91 7.53
CA SER A 36 6.65 -14.41 6.29
C SER A 36 5.31 -15.05 6.00
N VAL A 37 5.12 -16.33 6.34
CA VAL A 37 3.83 -17.02 6.21
C VAL A 37 2.74 -16.29 7.02
N TYR A 38 3.08 -15.82 8.22
CA TYR A 38 2.14 -15.07 9.06
C TYR A 38 1.98 -13.63 8.59
N MET A 39 3.04 -13.01 8.07
CA MET A 39 2.97 -11.66 7.49
C MET A 39 2.04 -11.64 6.26
N LYS A 40 2.18 -12.60 5.34
CA LYS A 40 1.30 -12.75 4.17
C LYS A 40 -0.14 -12.99 4.60
N ARG A 41 -0.36 -13.91 5.55
CA ARG A 41 -1.70 -14.14 6.11
C ARG A 41 -2.30 -12.87 6.73
N ALA A 42 -1.51 -12.09 7.46
CA ALA A 42 -1.97 -10.83 8.03
C ALA A 42 -2.33 -9.81 6.94
N ALA A 43 -1.52 -9.68 5.89
CA ALA A 43 -1.80 -8.82 4.74
C ALA A 43 -3.12 -9.20 4.07
N HIS A 44 -3.31 -10.47 3.68
CA HIS A 44 -4.56 -10.97 3.11
C HIS A 44 -5.77 -10.70 4.03
N ASN A 45 -5.63 -10.96 5.33
CA ASN A 45 -6.71 -10.74 6.29
C ASN A 45 -7.06 -9.25 6.45
N ILE A 46 -6.08 -8.36 6.44
CA ILE A 46 -6.31 -6.91 6.51
C ILE A 46 -7.05 -6.45 5.26
N ILE A 47 -6.59 -6.85 4.07
CA ILE A 47 -7.24 -6.51 2.79
C ILE A 47 -8.68 -7.04 2.78
N ALA A 48 -8.89 -8.31 3.13
CA ALA A 48 -10.22 -8.91 3.19
C ALA A 48 -11.14 -8.22 4.20
N LYS A 49 -10.63 -7.90 5.39
CA LYS A 49 -11.39 -7.21 6.44
C LYS A 49 -11.81 -5.80 6.04
N HIS A 50 -10.96 -5.10 5.29
CA HIS A 50 -11.21 -3.70 4.90
C HIS A 50 -11.78 -3.53 3.50
N LYS A 51 -11.94 -4.61 2.73
CA LYS A 51 -12.49 -4.62 1.36
C LYS A 51 -13.73 -3.75 1.19
N ASP A 52 -14.75 -3.93 2.03
CA ASP A 52 -16.00 -3.19 1.90
C ASP A 52 -15.82 -1.69 2.24
N SER A 53 -14.98 -1.38 3.22
CA SER A 53 -14.68 0.00 3.61
C SER A 53 -13.89 0.73 2.53
N TRP A 54 -12.90 0.07 1.94
CA TRP A 54 -12.13 0.61 0.82
C TRP A 54 -12.99 0.75 -0.43
N GLY A 55 -13.84 -0.25 -0.71
CA GLY A 55 -14.82 -0.18 -1.80
C GLY A 55 -15.73 1.04 -1.71
N LYS A 56 -16.27 1.33 -0.52
CA LYS A 56 -17.06 2.57 -0.27
C LYS A 56 -16.24 3.84 -0.42
N SER A 57 -14.97 3.82 -0.01
CA SER A 57 -14.08 4.98 -0.15
C SER A 57 -13.80 5.27 -1.63
N ILE A 58 -13.61 4.22 -2.44
CA ILE A 58 -13.45 4.33 -3.89
C ILE A 58 -14.74 4.85 -4.53
N ASP A 59 -15.91 4.34 -4.14
CA ASP A 59 -17.21 4.86 -4.60
C ASP A 59 -17.33 6.36 -4.37
N ASN A 60 -16.99 6.82 -3.16
CA ASN A 60 -17.04 8.25 -2.86
C ASN A 60 -16.01 9.05 -3.66
N ALA A 61 -14.82 8.50 -3.89
CA ALA A 61 -13.78 9.13 -4.68
C ALA A 61 -14.18 9.30 -6.15
N THR A 62 -15.03 8.41 -6.69
CA THR A 62 -15.45 8.44 -8.11
C THR A 62 -16.16 9.73 -8.50
N LEU A 63 -16.80 10.41 -7.56
CA LEU A 63 -17.38 11.74 -7.75
C LEU A 63 -16.34 12.81 -8.16
N PHE A 64 -15.06 12.56 -7.88
CA PHE A 64 -13.96 13.48 -8.17
C PHE A 64 -13.07 12.99 -9.31
N ILE A 65 -13.04 11.68 -9.58
CA ILE A 65 -12.05 11.06 -10.47
C ILE A 65 -12.63 10.40 -11.72
N ALA A 66 -13.96 10.21 -11.78
CA ALA A 66 -14.63 9.69 -12.96
C ALA A 66 -15.20 10.82 -13.83
N ASP A 67 -15.26 10.59 -15.14
CA ASP A 67 -15.96 11.48 -16.07
C ASP A 67 -17.50 11.32 -16.01
N GLU A 68 -18.22 12.11 -16.83
CA GLU A 68 -19.70 12.09 -16.88
C GLU A 68 -20.28 10.72 -17.28
N ASP A 69 -19.48 9.89 -17.96
CA ASP A 69 -19.84 8.54 -18.39
C ASP A 69 -19.40 7.46 -17.38
N GLY A 70 -18.75 7.84 -16.28
CA GLY A 70 -18.26 6.94 -15.24
C GLY A 70 -16.94 6.25 -15.58
N ASN A 71 -16.20 6.74 -16.57
CA ASN A 71 -14.87 6.25 -16.91
C ASN A 71 -13.80 6.92 -16.04
N ILE A 72 -12.81 6.12 -15.68
CA ILE A 72 -11.68 6.52 -14.85
C ILE A 72 -10.41 6.38 -15.68
N ASP A 73 -9.66 7.48 -15.80
CA ASP A 73 -8.28 7.49 -16.29
C ASP A 73 -7.31 7.25 -15.12
N ALA A 74 -7.09 5.96 -14.83
CA ALA A 74 -6.25 5.54 -13.72
C ALA A 74 -4.78 6.01 -13.84
N ASN A 75 -4.27 6.25 -15.05
CA ASN A 75 -2.91 6.76 -15.24
C ASN A 75 -2.82 8.20 -14.75
N THR A 76 -3.68 9.07 -15.26
CA THR A 76 -3.72 10.49 -14.87
C THR A 76 -3.92 10.65 -13.37
N ILE A 77 -4.88 9.91 -12.79
CA ILE A 77 -5.14 9.96 -11.34
C ILE A 77 -3.93 9.55 -10.53
N PHE A 78 -3.24 8.48 -10.94
CA PHE A 78 -2.05 8.04 -10.24
C PHE A 78 -0.92 9.07 -10.31
N GLU A 79 -0.68 9.64 -11.50
CA GLU A 79 0.33 10.68 -11.69
C GLU A 79 0.04 11.91 -10.82
N ASP A 80 -1.21 12.36 -10.77
CA ASP A 80 -1.63 13.49 -9.94
C ASP A 80 -1.48 13.17 -8.44
N MET A 81 -1.88 11.98 -7.99
CA MET A 81 -1.70 11.54 -6.61
C MET A 81 -0.22 11.49 -6.21
N MET A 82 0.65 11.02 -7.09
CA MET A 82 2.09 10.99 -6.84
C MET A 82 2.68 12.40 -6.73
N GLN A 83 2.23 13.34 -7.56
CA GLN A 83 2.64 14.74 -7.44
C GLN A 83 2.19 15.35 -6.11
N MET A 84 0.94 15.09 -5.71
CA MET A 84 0.44 15.53 -4.40
C MET A 84 1.27 14.93 -3.26
N LEU A 85 1.54 13.62 -3.30
CA LEU A 85 2.34 12.94 -2.28
C LEU A 85 3.77 13.52 -2.18
N LYS A 86 4.38 13.85 -3.32
CA LYS A 86 5.71 14.51 -3.38
C LYS A 86 5.72 15.90 -2.76
N SER A 87 4.58 16.59 -2.75
CA SER A 87 4.45 17.92 -2.15
C SER A 87 4.24 17.91 -0.63
N VAL A 88 3.96 16.74 -0.04
CA VAL A 88 3.77 16.59 1.41
C VAL A 88 5.12 16.64 2.12
N GLU A 89 5.24 17.51 3.13
CA GLU A 89 6.44 17.64 3.97
C GLU A 89 6.10 17.35 5.43
N ASP A 90 6.89 16.48 6.07
CA ASP A 90 6.82 16.10 7.50
C ASP A 90 5.38 15.85 8.04
N TYR A 91 4.56 15.13 7.28
CA TYR A 91 3.21 14.77 7.73
C TYR A 91 3.24 13.48 8.53
N LYS A 92 2.98 13.56 9.83
CA LYS A 92 2.88 12.39 10.71
C LYS A 92 1.43 11.92 10.79
N PHE A 93 1.25 10.60 10.79
CA PHE A 93 -0.07 9.99 10.93
C PHE A 93 -0.08 8.85 11.94
N ASP A 94 -1.22 8.74 12.62
CA ASP A 94 -1.51 7.71 13.60
C ASP A 94 -2.87 7.10 13.25
N VAL A 95 -2.85 5.87 12.73
CA VAL A 95 -4.07 5.13 12.35
C VAL A 95 -4.12 3.83 13.15
N GLY A 96 -4.80 3.89 14.30
CA GLY A 96 -4.93 2.74 15.20
C GLY A 96 -3.58 2.36 15.82
N PHE A 97 -3.05 1.20 15.44
CA PHE A 97 -1.73 0.71 15.89
C PHE A 97 -0.61 1.00 14.89
N ILE A 98 -0.93 1.66 13.77
CA ILE A 98 0.01 2.00 12.71
C ILE A 98 0.42 3.46 12.90
N HIS A 99 1.71 3.67 13.16
CA HIS A 99 2.35 4.97 13.25
C HIS A 99 3.20 5.17 11.99
N GLY A 100 3.28 6.39 11.48
CA GLY A 100 4.08 6.65 10.31
C GLY A 100 4.21 8.12 9.96
N HIS A 101 4.93 8.38 8.88
CA HIS A 101 5.09 9.72 8.33
C HIS A 101 5.17 9.70 6.81
N ILE A 102 4.82 10.83 6.20
CA ILE A 102 4.96 11.10 4.78
C ILE A 102 5.91 12.28 4.65
N ASP A 103 6.97 12.09 3.87
CA ASP A 103 7.91 13.16 3.53
C ASP A 103 8.36 13.03 2.07
N LYS A 104 8.09 14.05 1.27
CA LYS A 104 8.56 14.21 -0.11
C LYS A 104 8.35 12.98 -0.99
N GLY A 105 7.16 12.39 -0.93
CA GLY A 105 6.80 11.22 -1.75
C GLY A 105 7.13 9.87 -1.11
N VAL A 106 7.73 9.85 0.08
CA VAL A 106 8.03 8.63 0.83
C VAL A 106 7.00 8.44 1.94
N VAL A 107 6.34 7.28 1.96
CA VAL A 107 5.47 6.85 3.05
C VAL A 107 6.24 5.88 3.93
N SER A 108 6.47 6.26 5.17
CA SER A 108 7.19 5.45 6.16
C SER A 108 6.20 4.94 7.21
N ILE A 109 6.19 3.63 7.43
CA ILE A 109 5.45 2.98 8.51
C ILE A 109 6.43 2.58 9.60
N ASP A 110 6.23 3.10 10.79
CA ASP A 110 7.05 2.78 11.94
C ASP A 110 6.78 1.36 12.42
N LEU A 111 7.85 0.64 12.69
CA LEU A 111 7.80 -0.70 13.24
C LEU A 111 7.65 -0.63 14.76
N PRO A 112 6.79 -1.45 15.37
CA PRO A 112 6.63 -1.45 16.82
C PRO A 112 7.92 -1.89 17.52
N ASP A 113 8.26 -1.25 18.64
CA ASP A 113 9.42 -1.66 19.43
C ASP A 113 9.21 -3.06 20.04
N GLY A 114 10.25 -3.91 20.00
CA GLY A 114 10.21 -5.21 20.66
C GLY A 114 11.23 -6.23 20.15
N ILE A 115 11.41 -7.31 20.93
CA ILE A 115 12.33 -8.41 20.58
C ILE A 115 11.93 -9.05 19.25
N ALA A 116 10.63 -9.23 18.98
CA ALA A 116 10.16 -9.77 17.71
C ALA A 116 10.59 -8.88 16.53
N THR A 117 10.34 -7.58 16.59
CA THR A 117 10.73 -6.62 15.55
C THR A 117 12.25 -6.60 15.36
N ALA A 118 13.04 -6.61 16.44
CA ALA A 118 14.49 -6.63 16.36
C ALA A 118 15.03 -7.91 15.69
N ILE A 119 14.41 -9.06 15.95
CA ILE A 119 14.78 -10.33 15.31
C ILE A 119 14.44 -10.31 13.81
N LEU A 120 13.29 -9.74 13.45
CA LEU A 120 12.79 -9.75 12.06
C LEU A 120 13.46 -8.69 11.19
N PHE A 121 13.57 -7.46 11.69
CA PHE A 121 13.94 -6.28 10.90
C PHE A 121 15.27 -5.65 11.37
N GLY A 122 15.93 -6.23 12.37
CA GLY A 122 17.23 -5.75 12.85
C GLY A 122 17.13 -4.36 13.46
N SER A 123 18.01 -3.46 13.03
CA SER A 123 18.02 -2.06 13.45
C SER A 123 17.03 -1.17 12.69
N LYS A 124 16.30 -1.71 11.69
CA LYS A 124 15.29 -0.93 10.97
C LYS A 124 14.14 -0.56 11.91
N ARG A 125 13.79 0.72 11.90
CA ARG A 125 12.70 1.28 12.68
C ARG A 125 11.45 1.60 11.85
N SER A 126 11.57 1.57 10.53
CA SER A 126 10.46 1.81 9.62
C SER A 126 10.55 0.96 8.36
N ILE A 127 9.40 0.75 7.72
CA ILE A 127 9.26 0.27 6.35
C ILE A 127 8.92 1.49 5.50
N ASN A 128 9.71 1.74 4.46
CA ASN A 128 9.54 2.90 3.59
C ASN A 128 9.00 2.45 2.24
N PHE A 129 7.99 3.15 1.75
CA PHE A 129 7.43 3.02 0.42
C PHE A 129 7.74 4.29 -0.36
N THR A 130 8.34 4.10 -1.53
CA THR A 130 8.83 5.15 -2.42
C THR A 130 7.98 5.17 -3.69
N GLU A 131 8.25 6.15 -4.56
CA GLU A 131 7.62 6.23 -5.87
C GLU A 131 7.74 4.94 -6.68
N GLU A 132 8.90 4.27 -6.66
CA GLU A 132 9.09 3.01 -7.38
C GLU A 132 8.09 1.94 -6.92
N ASP A 133 7.87 1.85 -5.61
CA ASP A 133 6.94 0.90 -5.02
C ASP A 133 5.49 1.19 -5.42
N PHE A 134 5.13 2.47 -5.52
CA PHE A 134 3.80 2.88 -5.98
C PHE A 134 3.61 2.67 -7.48
N VAL A 135 4.64 2.91 -8.30
CA VAL A 135 4.61 2.67 -9.75
C VAL A 135 4.42 1.18 -10.02
N GLU A 136 5.12 0.31 -9.29
CA GLU A 136 4.92 -1.14 -9.37
C GLU A 136 3.47 -1.52 -9.07
N LEU A 137 2.88 -0.94 -8.03
CA LEU A 137 1.47 -1.16 -7.69
C LEU A 137 0.53 -0.64 -8.80
N LYS A 138 0.82 0.54 -9.37
CA LYS A 138 0.05 1.09 -10.50
C LYS A 138 0.05 0.15 -11.70
N ASP A 139 1.22 -0.37 -12.06
CA ASP A 139 1.37 -1.25 -13.21
C ASP A 139 0.59 -2.56 -13.02
N LEU A 140 0.50 -3.07 -11.78
CA LEU A 140 -0.37 -4.20 -11.45
C LEU A 140 -1.87 -3.87 -11.54
N ILE A 141 -2.27 -2.62 -11.33
CA ILE A 141 -3.69 -2.19 -11.41
C ILE A 141 -4.10 -1.94 -12.87
N ILE A 142 -3.20 -1.39 -13.67
CA ILE A 142 -3.52 -0.98 -15.04
C ILE A 142 -3.27 -2.11 -16.04
N GLY A 143 -2.30 -2.98 -15.77
CA GLY A 143 -2.06 -4.22 -16.52
C GLY A 143 -3.28 -5.13 -16.57
#